data_AF-A0A2D6MBR8-F1
#
_entry.id   AF-A0A2D6MBR8-F1
#
_cell.length_a   1.000
_cell.length_b   1.000
_cell.length_c   1.000
_cell.angle_alpha   90.00
_cell.angle_beta   90.00
_cell.angle_gamma   90.00
#
_symmetry.space_group_name_H-M   'P 1'
#
loop_
_entity.id
_entity.type
_entity.pdbx_description
1 polymer ?
#
loop_
_entity_poly.entity_id
_entity_poly.type
_entity_poly.pdbx_seq_one_letter_code
_entity_poly.pdbx_strand_id
1 'polypeptide(L)'
;MIMAKRKIIVETDNSSWQAPKKRKKRKPMTEVQRRAAIKRLEKARAARAKKNSNYGQKGLHSTLQNLSKNHPLHPDKVKKWIKTQKEFASTERQAVRQKIKGSKSKLVNHESYIRSMNQYLKDGDWTDRFFGEHQEKKISYRSVALSYYWHGSKKGEVKRNVNVYYPDMGCVYTQEMLEEDREMENVRRK
;
A
#
# COMPACT_ATOMS: atom_id res chain seq x y z
N MET A 1 11.15 -35.05 30.29
CA MET A 1 9.79 -35.25 30.80
C MET A 1 8.95 -34.03 30.46
N ILE A 2 7.94 -34.17 29.59
CA ILE A 2 7.03 -33.08 29.23
C ILE A 2 5.86 -33.13 30.22
N MET A 3 5.75 -32.14 31.12
CA MET A 3 4.62 -32.04 32.05
C MET A 3 3.32 -31.80 31.28
N ALA A 4 2.42 -32.78 31.29
CA ALA A 4 1.07 -32.64 30.78
C ALA A 4 0.31 -31.60 31.61
N LYS A 5 -0.19 -30.54 30.96
CA LYS A 5 -1.00 -29.49 31.59
C LYS A 5 -2.31 -30.11 32.09
N ARG A 6 -2.49 -30.19 33.42
CA ARG A 6 -3.75 -30.63 34.03
C ARG A 6 -4.85 -29.63 33.69
N LYS A 7 -5.90 -30.09 33.00
CA LYS A 7 -7.08 -29.28 32.68
C LYS A 7 -7.91 -29.16 33.95
N ILE A 8 -7.81 -28.01 34.63
CA ILE A 8 -8.67 -27.68 35.77
C ILE A 8 -10.06 -27.42 35.21
N ILE A 9 -10.96 -28.39 35.37
CA ILE A 9 -12.39 -28.24 35.05
C ILE A 9 -13.01 -27.74 36.35
N VAL A 10 -13.24 -26.43 36.45
CA VAL A 10 -14.00 -25.87 37.58
C VAL A 10 -15.45 -26.27 37.34
N GLU A 11 -15.99 -27.14 38.19
CA GLU A 11 -17.41 -27.48 38.22
C GLU A 11 -18.19 -26.32 38.84
N THR A 12 -18.40 -25.25 38.05
CA THR A 12 -19.37 -24.23 38.42
C THR A 12 -20.77 -24.79 38.20
N ASP A 13 -21.57 -24.86 39.26
CA ASP A 13 -22.98 -25.24 39.21
C ASP A 13 -23.78 -24.20 38.42
N ASN A 14 -23.96 -24.46 37.12
CA ASN A 14 -24.74 -23.64 36.19
C ASN A 14 -26.23 -24.02 36.18
N SER A 15 -26.74 -24.71 37.21
CA SER A 15 -28.14 -25.18 37.29
C SER A 15 -29.18 -24.05 37.18
N SER A 16 -28.82 -22.81 37.55
CA SER A 16 -29.69 -21.63 37.44
C SER A 16 -29.49 -20.82 36.15
N TRP A 17 -28.60 -21.24 35.24
CA TRP A 17 -28.33 -20.51 34.01
C TRP A 17 -29.40 -20.77 32.94
N GLN A 18 -30.26 -19.78 32.69
CA GLN A 18 -31.19 -19.81 31.56
C GLN A 18 -30.56 -19.18 30.32
N ALA A 19 -30.44 -19.97 29.24
CA ALA A 19 -29.98 -19.47 27.95
C ALA A 19 -30.92 -18.36 27.42
N PRO A 20 -30.39 -17.22 26.94
CA PRO A 20 -31.21 -16.17 26.36
C PRO A 20 -32.05 -16.67 25.18
N LYS A 21 -33.32 -16.24 25.09
CA LYS A 21 -34.22 -16.61 23.99
C LYS A 21 -33.58 -16.28 22.62
N LYS A 22 -33.35 -17.30 21.79
CA LYS A 22 -32.86 -17.12 20.42
C LYS A 22 -33.86 -16.27 19.61
N ARG A 23 -33.42 -15.11 19.14
CA ARG A 23 -34.20 -14.25 18.25
C ARG A 23 -34.42 -14.94 16.90
N LYS A 24 -35.64 -14.87 16.36
CA LYS A 24 -35.97 -15.39 15.03
C LYS A 24 -35.11 -14.68 13.97
N LYS A 25 -34.57 -15.45 13.01
CA LYS A 25 -33.81 -14.89 11.88
C LYS A 25 -34.76 -14.02 11.04
N ARG A 26 -34.26 -12.86 10.59
CA ARG A 26 -35.03 -11.97 9.70
C ARG A 26 -35.34 -12.68 8.39
N LYS A 27 -36.57 -12.50 7.88
CA LYS A 27 -36.95 -13.01 6.54
C LYS A 27 -36.06 -12.35 5.47
N PRO A 28 -35.61 -13.08 4.44
CA PRO A 28 -34.88 -12.49 3.33
C PRO A 28 -35.74 -11.46 2.61
N MET A 29 -35.11 -10.42 2.08
CA MET A 29 -35.82 -9.32 1.43
C MET A 29 -36.43 -9.78 0.11
N THR A 30 -37.70 -9.48 -0.13
CA THR A 30 -38.34 -9.75 -1.44
C THR A 30 -37.75 -8.84 -2.52
N GLU A 31 -37.86 -9.24 -3.79
CA GLU A 31 -37.25 -8.50 -4.91
C GLU A 31 -37.77 -7.05 -5.02
N VAL A 32 -39.05 -6.84 -4.76
CA VAL A 32 -39.67 -5.49 -4.71
C VAL A 32 -39.09 -4.66 -3.57
N GLN A 33 -38.93 -5.24 -2.38
CA GLN A 33 -38.31 -4.57 -1.25
C GLN A 33 -36.83 -4.25 -1.54
N ARG A 34 -36.12 -5.14 -2.24
CA ARG A 34 -34.73 -4.94 -2.69
C ARG A 34 -34.57 -3.72 -3.58
N ARG A 35 -35.41 -3.62 -4.62
CA ARG A 35 -35.43 -2.45 -5.51
C ARG A 35 -35.77 -1.16 -4.76
N ALA A 36 -36.77 -1.19 -3.88
CA ALA A 36 -37.13 -0.03 -3.06
C ALA A 36 -35.99 0.39 -2.11
N ALA A 37 -35.25 -0.56 -1.53
CA ALA A 37 -34.10 -0.26 -0.68
C ALA A 37 -32.93 0.31 -1.49
N ILE A 38 -32.65 -0.20 -2.69
CA ILE A 38 -31.62 0.35 -3.59
C ILE A 38 -31.92 1.82 -3.89
N LYS A 39 -33.16 2.14 -4.30
CA LYS A 39 -33.59 3.52 -4.56
C LYS A 39 -33.44 4.44 -3.33
N ARG A 40 -33.80 3.95 -2.14
CA ARG A 40 -33.62 4.70 -0.88
C ARG A 40 -32.13 4.95 -0.57
N LEU A 41 -31.28 3.95 -0.79
CA LEU A 41 -29.84 4.06 -0.60
C LEU A 41 -29.19 5.02 -1.60
N GLU A 42 -29.63 5.03 -2.86
CA GLU A 42 -29.17 5.99 -3.86
C GLU A 42 -29.51 7.43 -3.46
N LYS A 43 -30.76 7.69 -3.06
CA LYS A 43 -31.17 9.01 -2.53
C LYS A 43 -30.33 9.43 -1.33
N ALA A 44 -30.08 8.51 -0.39
CA ALA A 44 -29.23 8.78 0.77
C ALA A 44 -27.77 9.05 0.39
N ARG A 45 -27.21 8.32 -0.58
CA ARG A 45 -25.85 8.56 -1.10
C ARG A 45 -25.76 9.93 -1.78
N ALA A 46 -26.74 10.31 -2.60
CA ALA A 46 -26.78 11.61 -3.24
C ALA A 46 -26.86 12.76 -2.22
N ALA A 47 -27.70 12.62 -1.18
CA ALA A 47 -27.78 13.61 -0.10
C ALA A 47 -26.46 13.76 0.67
N ARG A 48 -25.76 12.64 0.94
CA ARG A 48 -24.45 12.67 1.60
C ARG A 48 -23.34 13.25 0.73
N ALA A 49 -23.42 13.04 -0.58
CA ALA A 49 -22.50 13.63 -1.57
C ALA A 49 -22.65 15.15 -1.62
N LYS A 50 -23.88 15.67 -1.65
CA LYS A 50 -24.13 17.12 -1.60
C LYS A 50 -23.60 17.77 -0.31
N LYS A 51 -23.69 17.07 0.83
CA LYS A 51 -23.23 17.58 2.12
C LYS A 51 -21.72 17.50 2.32
N ASN A 52 -21.01 16.61 1.62
CA ASN A 52 -19.57 16.45 1.76
C ASN A 52 -18.92 16.49 0.38
N SER A 53 -18.16 17.54 0.10
CA SER A 53 -17.37 17.62 -1.15
C SER A 53 -16.44 16.39 -1.32
N ASN A 54 -15.89 15.87 -0.21
CA ASN A 54 -15.03 14.67 -0.15
C ASN A 54 -15.83 13.34 0.00
N TYR A 55 -17.08 13.27 -0.44
CA TYR A 55 -17.88 12.04 -0.32
C TYR A 55 -17.37 10.93 -1.24
N GLY A 56 -16.99 9.79 -0.68
CA GLY A 56 -16.44 8.65 -1.44
C GLY A 56 -14.92 8.70 -1.63
N GLN A 57 -14.28 9.81 -1.25
CA GLN A 57 -12.83 9.99 -1.23
C GLN A 57 -12.26 9.92 0.21
N LYS A 58 -13.10 9.58 1.20
CA LYS A 58 -12.68 9.36 2.59
C LYS A 58 -11.54 8.34 2.66
N GLY A 59 -10.43 8.74 3.28
CA GLY A 59 -9.21 7.92 3.40
C GLY A 59 -8.23 8.08 2.23
N LEU A 60 -8.50 8.97 1.27
CA LEU A 60 -7.51 9.44 0.29
C LEU A 60 -6.79 10.68 0.80
N HIS A 61 -5.47 10.69 0.66
CA HIS A 61 -4.66 11.88 0.94
C HIS A 61 -5.09 13.08 0.09
N SER A 62 -4.93 14.29 0.62
CA SER A 62 -5.35 15.55 -0.03
C SER A 62 -4.72 15.74 -1.41
N THR A 63 -3.46 15.35 -1.59
CA THR A 63 -2.74 15.44 -2.88
C THR A 63 -3.33 14.56 -3.98
N LEU A 64 -4.01 13.47 -3.61
CA LEU A 64 -4.57 12.51 -4.55
C LEU A 64 -6.01 12.83 -4.98
N GLN A 65 -6.68 13.75 -4.29
CA GLN A 65 -8.09 14.09 -4.56
C GLN A 65 -8.26 14.87 -5.87
N ASN A 66 -7.30 15.73 -6.21
CA ASN A 66 -7.35 16.62 -7.38
C ASN A 66 -6.47 16.13 -8.54
N LEU A 67 -6.04 14.87 -8.52
CA LEU A 67 -5.15 14.32 -9.53
C LEU A 67 -5.89 14.09 -10.86
N SER A 68 -5.24 14.38 -11.99
CA SER A 68 -5.81 14.10 -13.31
C SER A 68 -6.10 12.61 -13.50
N LYS A 69 -7.24 12.27 -14.11
CA LYS A 69 -7.63 10.87 -14.40
C LYS A 69 -6.59 10.11 -15.24
N ASN A 70 -5.85 10.83 -16.08
CA ASN A 70 -4.82 10.24 -16.94
C ASN A 70 -3.52 9.92 -16.17
N HIS A 71 -3.35 10.45 -14.95
CA HIS A 71 -2.13 10.21 -14.16
C HIS A 71 -1.87 8.70 -13.99
N PRO A 72 -0.61 8.23 -14.13
CA PRO A 72 -0.29 6.81 -14.01
C PRO A 72 -0.70 6.22 -12.65
N LEU A 73 -0.49 6.97 -11.57
CA LEU A 73 -0.79 6.57 -10.19
C LEU A 73 -2.16 7.10 -9.69
N HIS A 74 -3.12 7.30 -10.60
CA HIS A 74 -4.47 7.72 -10.20
C HIS A 74 -5.09 6.71 -9.22
N PRO A 75 -5.77 7.14 -8.13
CA PRO A 75 -6.33 6.25 -7.11
C PRO A 75 -7.21 5.11 -7.64
N ASP A 76 -7.97 5.35 -8.71
CA ASP A 76 -8.81 4.32 -9.33
C ASP A 76 -8.01 3.20 -9.98
N LYS A 77 -6.85 3.50 -10.57
CA LYS A 77 -5.94 2.48 -11.13
C LYS A 77 -5.32 1.67 -10.00
N VAL A 78 -4.83 2.35 -8.95
CA VAL A 78 -4.25 1.70 -7.77
C VAL A 78 -5.26 0.77 -7.08
N LYS A 79 -6.53 1.19 -6.95
CA LYS A 79 -7.59 0.32 -6.41
C LYS A 79 -7.81 -0.95 -7.26
N LYS A 80 -7.72 -0.85 -8.59
CA LYS A 80 -7.77 -2.02 -9.48
C LYS A 80 -6.56 -2.94 -9.25
N TRP A 81 -5.35 -2.38 -9.16
CA TRP A 81 -4.13 -3.15 -8.89
C TRP A 81 -4.15 -3.84 -7.53
N ILE A 82 -4.69 -3.18 -6.48
CA ILE A 82 -4.88 -3.83 -5.16
C ILE A 82 -5.79 -5.05 -5.29
N LYS A 83 -6.82 -5.01 -6.14
CA LYS A 83 -7.72 -6.15 -6.34
C LYS A 83 -6.99 -7.31 -7.01
N THR A 84 -6.26 -7.06 -8.09
CA THR A 84 -5.54 -8.12 -8.83
C THR A 84 -4.41 -8.71 -7.98
N GLN A 85 -3.69 -7.88 -7.24
CA GLN A 85 -2.66 -8.33 -6.30
C GLN A 85 -3.22 -9.19 -5.15
N LYS A 86 -4.45 -8.91 -4.68
CA LYS A 86 -5.13 -9.78 -3.71
C LYS A 86 -5.50 -11.14 -4.28
N GLU A 87 -5.84 -11.20 -5.57
CA GLU A 87 -6.11 -12.45 -6.27
C GLU A 87 -4.82 -13.29 -6.36
N PHE A 88 -3.68 -12.68 -6.73
CA PHE A 88 -2.36 -13.35 -6.71
C PHE A 88 -1.94 -13.78 -5.29
N ALA A 89 -2.15 -12.95 -4.28
CA ALA A 89 -1.87 -13.35 -2.91
C ALA A 89 -2.74 -14.56 -2.48
N SER A 90 -3.99 -14.65 -2.93
CA SER A 90 -4.86 -15.79 -2.65
C SER A 90 -4.35 -17.08 -3.30
N THR A 91 -3.90 -17.02 -4.57
CA THR A 91 -3.34 -18.17 -5.27
C THR A 91 -2.02 -18.62 -4.64
N GLU A 92 -1.13 -17.68 -4.31
CA GLU A 92 0.14 -17.99 -3.65
C GLU A 92 -0.06 -18.55 -2.24
N ARG A 93 -1.08 -18.12 -1.48
CA ARG A 93 -1.43 -18.76 -0.20
C ARG A 93 -1.80 -20.23 -0.37
N GLN A 94 -2.47 -20.59 -1.47
CA GLN A 94 -2.78 -21.99 -1.78
C GLN A 94 -1.48 -22.76 -2.10
N ALA A 95 -0.59 -22.19 -2.90
CA ALA A 95 0.70 -22.77 -3.23
C ALA A 95 1.61 -22.96 -1.99
N VAL A 96 1.58 -22.03 -1.04
CA VAL A 96 2.28 -22.17 0.25
C VAL A 96 1.75 -23.35 1.05
N ARG A 97 0.42 -23.57 1.07
CA ARG A 97 -0.17 -24.75 1.72
C ARG A 97 0.23 -26.05 1.03
N GLN A 98 0.40 -26.02 -0.28
CA GLN A 98 0.94 -27.13 -1.08
C GLN A 98 2.47 -27.29 -0.96
N LYS A 99 3.14 -26.44 -0.17
CA LYS A 99 4.60 -26.45 0.07
C LYS A 99 5.44 -26.31 -1.21
N ILE A 100 4.92 -25.60 -2.22
CA ILE A 100 5.66 -25.31 -3.45
C ILE A 100 6.85 -24.40 -3.12
N LYS A 101 8.06 -24.77 -3.56
CA LYS A 101 9.28 -23.99 -3.33
C LYS A 101 9.14 -22.58 -3.90
N GLY A 102 9.51 -21.56 -3.12
CA GLY A 102 9.46 -20.16 -3.55
C GLY A 102 8.10 -19.46 -3.42
N SER A 103 7.01 -20.19 -3.21
CA SER A 103 5.66 -19.62 -3.02
C SER A 103 5.58 -18.64 -1.86
N LYS A 104 6.29 -18.91 -0.75
CA LYS A 104 6.33 -18.00 0.41
C LYS A 104 6.93 -16.64 0.08
N SER A 105 7.97 -16.60 -0.76
CA SER A 105 8.60 -15.35 -1.19
C SER A 105 7.63 -14.55 -2.07
N LYS A 106 7.00 -15.20 -3.05
CA LYS A 106 5.98 -14.59 -3.91
C LYS A 106 4.82 -14.02 -3.11
N LEU A 107 4.31 -14.78 -2.14
CA LEU A 107 3.24 -14.34 -1.24
C LEU A 107 3.63 -13.04 -0.53
N VAL A 108 4.81 -13.01 0.10
CA VAL A 108 5.29 -11.83 0.83
C VAL A 108 5.43 -10.63 -0.11
N ASN A 109 5.91 -10.82 -1.34
CA ASN A 109 6.03 -9.75 -2.33
C ASN A 109 4.68 -9.14 -2.71
N HIS A 110 3.65 -9.98 -2.92
CA HIS A 110 2.30 -9.48 -3.21
C HIS A 110 1.68 -8.77 -1.99
N GLU A 111 1.87 -9.31 -0.79
CA GLU A 111 1.36 -8.71 0.45
C GLU A 111 2.05 -7.37 0.77
N SER A 112 3.37 -7.26 0.57
CA SER A 112 4.12 -6.02 0.75
C SER A 112 3.65 -4.96 -0.25
N TYR A 113 3.45 -5.34 -1.51
CA TYR A 113 2.98 -4.41 -2.54
C TYR A 113 1.55 -3.90 -2.25
N ILE A 114 0.65 -4.78 -1.78
CA ILE A 114 -0.67 -4.37 -1.30
C ILE A 114 -0.54 -3.37 -0.15
N ARG A 115 0.38 -3.59 0.79
CA ARG A 115 0.60 -2.67 1.92
C ARG A 115 1.08 -1.31 1.43
N SER A 116 2.08 -1.25 0.57
CA SER A 116 2.60 -0.01 0.00
C SER A 116 1.53 0.77 -0.77
N MET A 117 0.73 0.10 -1.61
CA MET A 117 -0.38 0.75 -2.33
C MET A 117 -1.46 1.30 -1.38
N ASN A 118 -1.76 0.59 -0.29
CA ASN A 118 -2.68 1.12 0.73
C ASN A 118 -2.08 2.31 1.49
N GLN A 119 -0.77 2.31 1.74
CA GLN A 119 -0.07 3.44 2.36
C GLN A 119 -0.12 4.66 1.45
N TYR A 120 0.16 4.48 0.15
CA TYR A 120 0.05 5.54 -0.84
C TYR A 120 -1.34 6.19 -0.86
N LEU A 121 -2.41 5.39 -0.81
CA LEU A 121 -3.76 5.97 -0.78
C LEU A 121 -4.01 6.81 0.48
N LYS A 122 -3.41 6.45 1.63
CA LYS A 122 -3.57 7.17 2.89
C LYS A 122 -2.71 8.42 3.00
N ASP A 123 -1.43 8.31 2.66
CA ASP A 123 -0.41 9.34 2.90
C ASP A 123 -0.10 10.17 1.64
N GLY A 124 -0.44 9.67 0.46
CA GLY A 124 -0.16 10.33 -0.81
C GLY A 124 1.22 10.05 -1.39
N ASP A 125 2.13 9.47 -0.60
CA ASP A 125 3.51 9.20 -1.01
C ASP A 125 3.69 7.75 -1.48
N TRP A 126 4.34 7.60 -2.64
CA TRP A 126 4.65 6.29 -3.20
C TRP A 126 6.06 5.87 -2.80
N THR A 127 6.18 4.77 -2.06
CA THR A 127 7.45 4.31 -1.48
C THR A 127 8.19 3.28 -2.34
N ASP A 128 7.48 2.51 -3.16
CA ASP A 128 8.08 1.39 -3.88
C ASP A 128 8.85 1.85 -5.13
N ARG A 129 9.89 1.11 -5.51
CA ARG A 129 10.71 1.42 -6.70
C ARG A 129 10.00 1.11 -8.02
N PHE A 130 8.94 0.30 -7.97
CA PHE A 130 8.18 -0.14 -9.13
C PHE A 130 6.70 0.20 -8.95
N PHE A 131 5.99 0.34 -10.07
CA PHE A 131 4.54 0.58 -10.10
C PHE A 131 3.87 -0.12 -11.28
N GLY A 132 2.55 -0.23 -11.22
CA GLY A 132 1.73 -0.89 -12.22
C GLY A 132 1.04 -2.13 -11.67
N GLU A 133 0.25 -2.78 -12.53
CA GLU A 133 -0.53 -3.96 -12.15
C GLU A 133 0.38 -5.14 -11.78
N HIS A 134 1.44 -5.35 -12.56
CA HIS A 134 2.45 -6.40 -12.36
C HIS A 134 3.83 -5.86 -11.99
N GLN A 135 3.93 -4.62 -11.47
CA GLN A 135 5.22 -3.96 -11.15
C GLN A 135 6.14 -3.75 -12.38
N GLU A 136 5.55 -3.57 -13.57
CA GLU A 136 6.27 -3.48 -14.85
C GLU A 136 7.12 -2.21 -15.00
N LYS A 137 6.70 -1.11 -14.36
CA LYS A 137 7.30 0.20 -14.56
C LYS A 137 8.16 0.59 -13.38
N LYS A 138 9.34 1.13 -13.66
CA LYS A 138 10.27 1.65 -12.64
C LYS A 138 10.00 3.12 -12.37
N ILE A 139 10.11 3.51 -11.11
CA ILE A 139 10.05 4.92 -10.69
C ILE A 139 11.43 5.54 -10.78
N SER A 140 11.47 6.73 -11.35
CA SER A 140 12.64 7.60 -11.37
C SER A 140 12.55 8.59 -10.21
N TYR A 141 13.68 8.79 -9.52
CA TYR A 141 13.75 9.77 -8.45
C TYR A 141 14.18 11.12 -9.01
N ARG A 142 13.59 12.19 -8.48
CA ARG A 142 14.00 13.56 -8.72
C ARG A 142 14.41 14.18 -7.40
N SER A 143 15.59 14.79 -7.36
CA SER A 143 16.01 15.61 -6.23
C SER A 143 15.16 16.89 -6.20
N VAL A 144 14.51 17.13 -5.07
CA VAL A 144 13.73 18.35 -4.83
C VAL A 144 14.61 19.43 -4.20
N ALA A 145 15.54 19.03 -3.33
CA ALA A 145 16.49 19.92 -2.67
C ALA A 145 17.90 19.31 -2.70
N LEU A 146 18.89 20.15 -3.00
CA LEU A 146 20.29 19.74 -2.98
C LEU A 146 20.77 19.57 -1.54
N SER A 147 21.54 18.53 -1.30
CA SER A 147 22.23 18.32 -0.03
C SER A 147 23.73 18.44 -0.24
N TYR A 148 24.44 18.91 0.78
CA TYR A 148 25.87 19.18 0.70
C TYR A 148 26.66 18.35 1.72
N TYR A 149 27.94 18.14 1.45
CA TYR A 149 28.87 17.58 2.43
C TYR A 149 29.18 18.61 3.52
N TRP A 150 28.94 18.20 4.77
CA TRP A 150 29.15 19.05 5.95
C TRP A 150 30.62 19.03 6.41
N HIS A 151 31.35 17.94 6.17
CA HIS A 151 32.74 17.72 6.59
C HIS A 151 33.49 16.85 5.59
N GLY A 152 34.83 16.81 5.72
CA GLY A 152 35.75 16.07 4.85
C GLY A 152 36.28 16.92 3.68
N SER A 153 37.09 16.30 2.82
CA SER A 153 37.70 16.96 1.66
C SER A 153 36.69 17.49 0.63
N LYS A 154 35.44 17.01 0.68
CA LYS A 154 34.32 17.41 -0.19
C LYS A 154 33.41 18.48 0.42
N LYS A 155 33.80 19.10 1.53
CA LYS A 155 32.94 20.07 2.25
C LYS A 155 32.46 21.17 1.31
N GLY A 156 31.14 21.39 1.27
CA GLY A 156 30.50 22.36 0.38
C GLY A 156 30.15 21.84 -1.01
N GLU A 157 30.62 20.65 -1.41
CA GLU A 157 30.19 20.02 -2.67
C GLU A 157 28.81 19.36 -2.53
N VAL A 158 28.07 19.28 -3.64
CA VAL A 158 26.74 18.68 -3.71
C VAL A 158 26.86 17.15 -3.58
N LYS A 159 26.09 16.55 -2.67
CA LYS A 159 25.92 15.10 -2.56
C LYS A 159 24.99 14.60 -3.64
N ARG A 160 25.51 13.74 -4.51
CA ARG A 160 24.75 13.13 -5.60
C ARG A 160 24.62 11.62 -5.43
N ASN A 161 23.48 11.09 -5.85
CA ASN A 161 23.15 9.67 -5.86
C ASN A 161 22.87 9.21 -7.28
N VAL A 162 23.35 8.02 -7.62
CA VAL A 162 23.17 7.43 -8.96
C VAL A 162 21.69 7.16 -9.23
N ASN A 163 21.26 7.39 -10.47
CA ASN A 163 19.87 7.26 -10.95
C ASN A 163 18.88 8.27 -10.35
N VAL A 164 19.36 9.41 -9.85
CA VAL A 164 18.53 10.52 -9.40
C VAL A 164 18.65 11.67 -10.40
N TYR A 165 17.52 12.24 -10.79
CA TYR A 165 17.47 13.45 -11.60
C TYR A 165 17.76 14.69 -10.76
N TYR A 166 18.70 15.51 -11.22
CA TYR A 166 19.16 16.72 -10.54
C TYR A 166 18.80 17.96 -11.38
N PRO A 167 17.94 18.87 -10.88
CA PRO A 167 17.50 20.04 -11.64
C PRO A 167 18.62 21.03 -12.00
N ASP A 168 19.68 21.10 -11.19
CA ASP A 168 20.87 21.93 -11.43
C ASP A 168 21.71 21.41 -12.61
N MET A 169 21.80 20.09 -12.77
CA MET A 169 22.49 19.47 -13.91
C MET A 169 21.59 19.33 -15.14
N GLY A 170 20.28 19.34 -14.95
CA GLY A 170 19.30 19.09 -16.02
C GLY A 170 19.26 17.63 -16.50
N CYS A 171 20.01 16.72 -15.87
CA CYS A 171 20.13 15.32 -16.27
C CYS A 171 20.06 14.35 -15.07
N VAL A 172 20.04 13.05 -15.36
CA VAL A 172 20.13 11.99 -14.35
C VAL A 172 21.61 11.72 -14.08
N TYR A 173 21.99 11.70 -12.81
CA TYR A 173 23.36 11.39 -12.41
C TYR A 173 23.66 9.91 -12.67
N THR A 174 24.55 9.63 -13.62
CA THR A 174 24.90 8.28 -14.08
C THR A 174 26.02 7.66 -13.25
N GLN A 175 26.26 6.37 -13.47
CA GLN A 175 27.36 5.65 -12.83
C GLN A 175 28.72 6.17 -13.30
N GLU A 176 28.83 6.53 -14.58
CA GLU A 176 30.04 7.09 -15.21
C GLU A 176 30.46 8.40 -14.53
N MET A 177 29.51 9.32 -14.31
CA MET A 177 29.79 10.59 -13.61
C MET A 177 30.27 10.37 -12.16
N LEU A 178 29.76 9.33 -11.49
CA LEU A 178 30.22 8.97 -10.14
C LEU A 178 31.67 8.46 -10.16
N GLU A 179 32.04 7.71 -11.19
CA GLU A 179 33.39 7.17 -11.36
C GLU A 179 34.37 8.30 -11.67
N GLU A 180 34.02 9.22 -12.57
CA GLU A 180 34.79 10.45 -12.83
C GLU A 180 35.01 11.28 -11.56
N ASP A 181 33.96 11.53 -10.77
CA ASP A 181 34.05 12.27 -9.51
C ASP A 181 34.98 11.57 -8.49
N ARG A 182 35.02 10.23 -8.50
CA ARG A 182 35.91 9.43 -7.64
C ARG A 182 37.36 9.46 -8.12
N GLU A 183 37.58 9.41 -9.43
CA GLU A 183 38.91 9.53 -10.02
C GLU A 183 39.52 10.90 -9.72
N MET A 184 38.74 11.97 -9.90
CA MET A 184 39.15 13.32 -9.55
C MET A 184 39.48 13.46 -8.05
N GLU A 185 38.73 12.79 -7.18
CA GLU A 185 39.05 12.72 -5.76
C GLU A 185 40.37 12.00 -5.49
N ASN A 186 40.62 10.87 -6.15
CA ASN A 186 41.87 10.12 -5.98
C ASN A 186 43.09 10.94 -6.44
N VAL A 187 42.94 11.75 -7.49
CA VAL A 187 43.97 12.70 -7.93
C VAL A 187 44.18 13.80 -6.88
N ARG A 188 43.11 14.39 -6.32
CA ARG A 188 43.22 15.42 -5.26
C ARG A 188 43.85 14.92 -3.96
N ARG A 189 43.86 13.60 -3.72
CA ARG A 189 44.46 12.97 -2.54
C ARG A 189 45.94 12.61 -2.71
N LYS A 190 46.44 12.56 -3.96
CA LYS A 190 47.87 12.40 -4.26
C LYS A 190 48.58 13.74 -4.17
#